data_AF-A0A357L7L3-F1
#
_entry.id   AF-A0A357L7L3-F1
#
_cell.length_a   1.000
_cell.length_b   1.000
_cell.length_c   1.000
_cell.angle_alpha   90.00
_cell.angle_beta   90.00
_cell.angle_gamma   90.00
#
_symmetry.space_group_name_H-M   'P 1'
#
loop_
_entity.id
_entity.type
_entity.pdbx_description
1 polymer ?
#
loop_
_entity_poly.entity_id
_entity_poly.type
_entity_poly.pdbx_seq_one_letter_code
_entity_poly.pdbx_strand_id
1 'polypeptide(L)' 'TATFDTGKANGYEKNLRDWFGAIYEVVFGANEGPRMGPFAKIYGADATAALIETALARG' A
#
# COMPACT_ATOMS: atom_id res chain seq x y z
N THR A 1 2.61 -7.40 -9.64
CA THR A 1 3.63 -6.46 -9.12
C THR A 1 3.76 -6.74 -7.65
N ALA A 2 4.95 -6.59 -7.06
CA ALA A 2 5.23 -7.05 -5.70
C ALA A 2 4.10 -6.76 -4.69
N THR A 3 3.57 -5.52 -4.63
CA THR A 3 2.47 -5.16 -3.71
C THR A 3 1.16 -5.94 -3.94
N PHE A 4 0.83 -6.26 -5.19
CA PHE A 4 -0.35 -7.06 -5.54
C PHE A 4 -0.15 -8.53 -5.16
N ASP A 5 1.04 -9.08 -5.43
CA ASP A 5 1.38 -10.46 -5.14
C ASP A 5 1.48 -10.69 -3.61
N THR A 6 2.01 -9.71 -2.86
CA THR A 6 1.98 -9.67 -1.40
C THR A 6 0.56 -9.67 -0.86
N GLY A 7 -0.35 -8.85 -1.41
CA GLY A 7 -1.75 -8.84 -0.97
C GLY A 7 -2.41 -10.22 -1.12
N LYS A 8 -2.19 -10.89 -2.26
CA LYS A 8 -2.67 -12.26 -2.47
C LYS A 8 -2.13 -13.23 -1.43
N ALA A 9 -0.82 -13.19 -1.17
CA ALA A 9 -0.17 -14.07 -0.19
C ALA A 9 -0.62 -13.83 1.26
N ASN A 10 -1.14 -12.64 1.57
CA ASN A 10 -1.61 -12.26 2.91
C ASN A 10 -3.13 -12.36 3.08
N GLY A 11 -3.79 -13.26 2.33
CA GLY A 11 -5.21 -13.57 2.50
C GLY A 11 -6.19 -12.67 1.74
N TYR A 12 -5.70 -11.69 0.96
CA TYR A 12 -6.56 -10.80 0.17
C TYR A 12 -6.80 -11.26 -1.27
N GLU A 13 -6.50 -12.52 -1.61
CA GLU A 13 -6.63 -13.03 -2.99
C GLU A 13 -8.02 -12.78 -3.60
N LYS A 14 -9.08 -12.96 -2.80
CA LYS A 14 -10.47 -12.77 -3.23
C LYS A 14 -10.92 -11.31 -3.20
N ASN A 15 -10.24 -10.45 -2.44
CA ASN A 15 -10.60 -9.03 -2.32
C ASN A 15 -9.36 -8.14 -2.12
N LEU A 16 -8.63 -7.90 -3.21
CA LEU A 16 -7.47 -7.01 -3.20
C LEU A 16 -7.83 -5.53 -2.99
N ARG A 17 -9.11 -5.15 -3.10
CA ARG A 17 -9.52 -3.77 -2.81
C ARG A 17 -9.25 -3.44 -1.34
N ASP A 18 -9.59 -4.35 -0.43
CA ASP A 18 -9.38 -4.15 1.00
C ASP A 18 -7.90 -4.07 1.36
N TRP A 19 -7.05 -4.84 0.65
CA TRP A 19 -5.59 -4.75 0.80
C TRP A 19 -5.06 -3.35 0.49
N PHE A 20 -5.48 -2.77 -0.64
CA PHE A 20 -5.06 -1.42 -0.98
C PHE A 20 -5.72 -0.37 -0.08
N GLY A 21 -6.98 -0.57 0.30
CA GLY A 21 -7.68 0.28 1.26
C GLY A 21 -6.93 0.38 2.59
N ALA A 22 -6.53 -0.75 3.17
CA ALA A 22 -5.75 -0.79 4.41
C ALA A 22 -4.41 -0.05 4.28
N ILE A 23 -3.71 -0.19 3.15
CA ILE A 23 -2.48 0.59 2.89
C ILE A 23 -2.78 2.09 2.89
N TYR A 24 -3.85 2.54 2.22
CA TYR A 24 -4.19 3.96 2.17
C TYR A 24 -4.65 4.51 3.53
N GLU A 25 -5.40 3.71 4.30
CA GLU A 25 -5.86 4.09 5.62
C GLU A 25 -4.67 4.27 6.57
N VAL A 26 -3.75 3.31 6.60
CA VAL A 26 -2.53 3.37 7.43
C VAL A 26 -1.62 4.52 6.99
N VAL A 27 -1.36 4.65 5.69
CA VAL A 27 -0.34 5.58 5.18
C VAL A 27 -0.84 7.01 5.07
N PHE A 28 -2.09 7.20 4.63
CA PHE A 28 -2.65 8.51 4.29
C PHE A 28 -3.84 8.92 5.16
N GLY A 29 -4.36 8.04 6.03
CA GLY A 29 -5.59 8.30 6.77
C GLY A 29 -6.82 8.44 5.87
N ALA A 30 -6.80 7.80 4.69
CA ALA A 30 -7.83 7.94 3.67
C ALA A 30 -8.31 6.57 3.18
N ASN A 31 -9.62 6.47 2.89
CA ASN A 31 -10.24 5.23 2.41
C ASN A 31 -9.87 4.87 0.96
N GLU A 32 -9.35 5.84 0.20
CA GLU A 32 -8.98 5.67 -1.20
C GLU A 32 -7.69 6.46 -1.51
N GLY A 33 -6.97 6.04 -2.55
CA GLY A 33 -5.68 6.64 -2.90
C GLY A 33 -5.25 6.39 -4.35
N PRO A 34 -4.11 6.96 -4.77
CA PRO A 34 -3.58 6.76 -6.12
C PRO A 34 -3.22 5.29 -6.32
N ARG A 35 -3.40 4.77 -7.54
CA ARG A 35 -3.02 3.38 -7.85
C ARG A 35 -1.56 3.14 -7.43
N MET A 36 -1.33 2.17 -6.54
CA MET A 36 -0.02 1.90 -5.94
C MET A 36 1.11 1.65 -6.97
N GLY A 37 0.82 0.98 -8.09
CA GLY A 37 1.84 0.70 -9.11
C GLY A 37 2.44 1.97 -9.73
N PRO A 38 1.65 2.83 -10.38
CA PRO A 38 2.10 4.14 -10.86
C PRO A 38 2.65 5.04 -9.75
N PHE A 39 2.05 5.04 -8.56
CA PHE A 39 2.53 5.82 -7.43
C PHE A 39 3.96 5.44 -7.05
N ALA A 40 4.24 4.16 -6.81
CA ALA A 40 5.58 3.69 -6.48
C ALA A 40 6.59 3.92 -7.61
N LYS A 41 6.14 3.87 -8.88
CA LYS A 41 6.99 4.17 -10.04
C LYS A 41 7.40 5.65 -10.11
N ILE A 42 6.50 6.57 -9.75
CA ILE A 42 6.75 8.02 -9.83
C ILE A 42 7.44 8.51 -8.55
N TYR A 43 6.99 8.06 -7.39
CA TYR A 43 7.50 8.47 -6.09
C TYR A 43 8.83 7.79 -5.73
N GLY A 44 9.07 6.60 -6.30
CA GLY A 44 10.25 5.78 -6.05
C GLY A 44 9.98 4.69 -5.00
N ALA A 45 10.50 3.49 -5.26
CA ALA A 45 10.25 2.32 -4.41
C ALA A 45 10.75 2.51 -2.97
N ASP A 46 11.97 3.02 -2.80
CA ASP A 46 12.57 3.26 -1.48
C ASP A 46 11.81 4.33 -0.70
N ALA A 47 11.39 5.40 -1.39
CA ALA A 47 10.57 6.45 -0.77
C ALA A 47 9.18 5.93 -0.37
N THR A 48 8.56 5.09 -1.20
CA THR A 48 7.29 4.43 -0.86
C THR A 48 7.44 3.50 0.34
N ALA A 49 8.52 2.72 0.43
CA ALA A 49 8.78 1.86 1.58
C ALA A 49 8.98 2.70 2.86
N ALA A 50 9.82 3.74 2.81
CA ALA A 50 10.05 4.63 3.94
C ALA A 50 8.77 5.34 4.43
N LEU A 51 7.89 5.71 3.49
CA LEU A 51 6.58 6.28 3.79
C LEU A 51 5.69 5.28 4.57
N ILE A 52 5.67 4.01 4.16
CA ILE A 52 4.92 2.95 4.84
C ILE A 52 5.50 2.69 6.24
N GLU A 53 6.82 2.54 6.37
CA GLU A 53 7.49 2.35 7.67
C GLU A 53 7.20 3.51 8.64
N THR A 54 7.27 4.74 8.13
CA THR A 54 6.96 5.93 8.94
C THR A 54 5.51 5.92 9.41
N ALA A 55 4.57 5.48 8.57
CA ALA A 55 3.16 5.37 8.94
C ALA A 55 2.95 4.29 10.02
N LEU A 56 3.58 3.12 9.86
CA LEU A 56 3.51 2.02 10.84
C LEU A 56 4.10 2.42 12.19
N ALA A 57 5.14 3.26 12.23
CA ALA A 57 5.73 3.74 13.48
C ALA A 57 4.89 4.79 14.23
N ARG A 58 3.80 5.30 13.62
CA ARG A 58 2.89 6.27 14.26
C ARG A 58 1.74 5.59 15.01
N GLY A 59 1.46 4.32 14.73
CA GLY A 59 0.44 3.50 15.40
C GLY A 59 1.02 2.73 16.58
#